data_AF-A0A6A0GUM2-F1
#
_entry.id   AF-A0A6A0GUM2-F1
#
_cell.length_a   1.000
_cell.length_b   1.000
_cell.length_c   1.000
_cell.angle_alpha   90.00
_cell.angle_beta   90.00
_cell.angle_gamma   90.00
#
_symmetry.space_group_name_H-M   'P 1'
#
loop_
_entity.id
_entity.type
_entity.pdbx_description
1 polymer ?
#
loop_
_entity_poly.entity_id
_entity_poly.type
_entity_poly.pdbx_seq_one_letter_code
_entity_poly.pdbx_strand_id
1 'polypeptide(L)'
;MASYTSHEEKDFEKFLQCKGAALVLLNVPVHTEIGIDMHSWTIGPKFKGINLIPPGLHFINYSAVSKYGETAPATGFFHYFEPNDVLVKVYQPATEEFKDESPEQTERVKINLQSLRGELGPYPSELWRRWVSLTQKIDRRHLESVLPLSEKQMRSTAKRLINEGLPELVPVAGLDFRWYELPERTHKAGATPAYITAVCIDPTPILDDLIRHLGK
;
A
#
# COMPACT_ATOMS: atom_id res chain seq x y z
N MET A 1 22.96 3.63 10.49
CA MET A 1 21.94 4.61 10.93
C MET A 1 22.55 5.98 10.82
N ALA A 2 22.18 6.77 9.81
CA ALA A 2 22.61 8.16 9.76
C ALA A 2 21.84 8.90 10.87
N SER A 3 22.54 9.36 11.91
CA SER A 3 21.94 10.20 12.94
C SER A 3 21.55 11.53 12.31
N TYR A 4 20.28 11.88 12.39
CA TYR A 4 19.77 13.17 11.93
C TYR A 4 20.46 14.31 12.68
N THR A 5 20.74 15.40 11.98
CA THR A 5 21.03 16.67 12.63
C THR A 5 19.70 17.32 13.02
N SER A 6 19.62 17.92 14.20
CA SER A 6 18.39 18.56 14.72
C SER A 6 17.84 19.69 13.84
N HIS A 7 18.62 20.16 12.85
CA HIS A 7 18.21 21.18 11.89
C HIS A 7 17.37 20.58 10.75
N GLU A 8 17.78 19.43 10.22
CA GLU A 8 17.07 18.74 9.13
C GLU A 8 15.68 18.25 9.57
N GLU A 9 15.54 17.82 10.83
CA GLU A 9 14.25 17.41 11.40
C GLU A 9 13.26 18.58 11.46
N LYS A 10 13.72 19.75 11.93
CA LYS A 10 12.88 20.96 12.01
C LYS A 10 12.44 21.47 10.64
N ASP A 11 13.31 21.35 9.64
CA ASP A 11 12.95 21.74 8.27
C ASP A 11 11.95 20.77 7.65
N PHE A 12 12.07 19.47 7.95
CA PHE A 12 11.10 18.47 7.51
C PHE A 12 9.74 18.63 8.19
N GLU A 13 9.70 18.89 9.50
CA GLU A 13 8.45 19.19 10.22
C GLU A 13 7.75 20.41 9.62
N LYS A 14 8.48 21.49 9.33
CA LYS A 14 7.92 22.67 8.64
C LYS A 14 7.40 22.31 7.26
N PHE A 15 8.14 21.50 6.50
CA PHE A 15 7.70 21.01 5.20
C PHE A 15 6.36 20.26 5.32
N LEU A 16 6.22 19.33 6.28
CA LEU A 16 4.98 18.60 6.50
C LEU A 16 3.84 19.48 7.01
N GLN A 17 4.13 20.52 7.80
CA GLN A 17 3.12 21.50 8.19
C GLN A 17 2.56 22.29 7.00
N CYS A 18 3.38 22.52 5.97
CA CYS A 18 3.00 23.28 4.77
C CYS A 18 2.46 22.43 3.60
N LYS A 19 2.86 21.15 3.52
CA LYS A 19 2.61 20.27 2.37
C LYS A 19 2.04 18.91 2.75
N GLY A 20 2.00 18.58 4.03
CA GLY A 20 1.55 17.29 4.52
C GLY A 20 0.07 17.05 4.22
N ALA A 21 -0.21 15.85 3.73
CA ALA A 21 -1.56 15.37 3.49
C ALA A 21 -2.17 14.77 4.77
N ALA A 22 -3.47 14.48 4.70
CA ALA A 22 -4.21 13.79 5.75
C ALA A 22 -5.02 12.62 5.18
N LEU A 23 -5.09 11.54 5.96
CA LEU A 23 -6.00 10.43 5.77
C LEU A 23 -7.00 10.46 6.91
N VAL A 24 -8.29 10.53 6.60
CA VAL A 24 -9.38 10.45 7.58
C VAL A 24 -10.14 9.14 7.34
N LEU A 25 -10.28 8.36 8.41
CA LEU A 25 -10.95 7.06 8.41
C LEU A 25 -12.20 7.14 9.27
N LEU A 26 -13.36 6.89 8.66
CA LEU A 26 -14.66 6.96 9.31
C LEU A 26 -15.18 5.55 9.62
N ASN A 27 -15.88 5.42 10.75
CA ASN A 27 -16.56 4.19 11.20
C ASN A 27 -15.64 2.96 11.38
N VAL A 28 -14.36 3.18 11.69
CA VAL A 28 -13.42 2.09 11.94
C VAL A 28 -13.68 1.46 13.31
N PRO A 29 -13.78 0.12 13.41
CA PRO A 29 -13.90 -0.55 14.70
C PRO A 29 -12.69 -0.26 15.59
N VAL A 30 -12.93 0.04 16.87
CA VAL A 30 -11.84 0.22 17.86
C VAL A 30 -11.03 -1.06 17.95
N HIS A 31 -9.73 -0.94 18.22
CA HIS A 31 -8.75 -2.04 18.21
C HIS A 31 -8.40 -2.60 16.82
N THR A 32 -8.95 -2.06 15.73
CA THR A 32 -8.45 -2.33 14.38
C THR A 32 -6.96 -1.99 14.30
N GLU A 33 -6.18 -2.87 13.69
CA GLU A 33 -4.81 -2.54 13.34
C GLU A 33 -4.84 -1.67 12.08
N ILE A 34 -4.24 -0.48 12.14
CA ILE A 34 -4.05 0.41 11.00
C ILE A 34 -2.55 0.63 10.82
N GLY A 35 -2.09 0.57 9.58
CA GLY A 35 -0.72 0.89 9.23
C GLY A 35 -0.59 1.80 8.02
N ILE A 36 0.52 2.52 8.01
CA ILE A 36 1.00 3.27 6.85
C ILE A 36 2.46 2.90 6.61
N ASP A 37 2.75 2.53 5.38
CA ASP A 37 4.06 2.13 4.88
C ASP A 37 4.69 0.98 5.69
N MET A 38 5.57 1.32 6.63
CA MET A 38 6.38 0.38 7.41
C MET A 38 6.00 0.35 8.89
N HIS A 39 4.91 1.02 9.28
CA HIS A 39 4.46 1.09 10.66
C HIS A 39 2.98 0.76 10.76
N SER A 40 2.63 -0.08 11.74
CA SER A 40 1.26 -0.45 12.06
C SER A 40 1.05 -0.37 13.56
N TRP A 41 -0.16 0.02 13.97
CA TRP A 41 -0.56 0.14 15.36
C TRP A 41 -2.04 -0.21 15.55
N THR A 42 -2.37 -0.65 16.75
CA THR A 42 -3.75 -0.84 17.19
C THR A 42 -4.37 0.50 17.53
N ILE A 43 -5.50 0.83 16.92
CA ILE A 43 -6.14 2.14 17.12
C ILE A 43 -6.98 2.19 18.39
N GLY A 44 -6.97 3.36 19.04
CA GLY A 44 -7.83 3.68 20.17
C GLY A 44 -9.16 4.31 19.75
N PRO A 45 -10.08 4.55 20.71
CA PRO A 45 -11.45 5.01 20.43
C PRO A 45 -11.55 6.43 19.84
N LYS A 46 -10.50 7.25 19.97
CA LYS A 46 -10.45 8.62 19.43
C LYS A 46 -9.72 8.70 18.08
N PHE A 47 -9.10 7.62 17.62
CA PHE A 47 -8.32 7.66 16.39
C PHE A 47 -9.25 7.80 15.19
N LYS A 48 -8.99 8.80 14.35
CA LYS A 48 -9.75 9.05 13.11
C LYS A 48 -8.87 9.11 11.87
N GLY A 49 -7.59 8.76 11.97
CA GLY A 49 -6.68 8.67 10.84
C GLY A 49 -5.31 9.27 11.09
N ILE A 50 -4.65 9.69 10.02
CA ILE A 50 -3.23 10.05 10.00
C ILE A 50 -3.07 11.44 9.38
N ASN A 51 -2.25 12.30 9.95
CA ASN A 51 -1.88 13.60 9.39
C ASN A 51 -0.37 13.69 9.12
N LEU A 52 0.03 14.80 8.50
CA LEU A 52 1.43 15.08 8.18
C LEU A 52 2.03 14.00 7.25
N ILE A 53 1.21 13.41 6.39
CA ILE A 53 1.66 12.41 5.42
C ILE A 53 2.47 13.15 4.33
N PRO A 54 3.74 12.78 4.09
CA PRO A 54 4.53 13.40 3.03
C PRO A 54 3.85 13.21 1.66
N PRO A 55 4.00 14.14 0.70
CA PRO A 55 3.54 13.92 -0.66
C PRO A 55 4.29 12.75 -1.32
N GLY A 56 3.57 11.93 -2.08
CA GLY A 56 4.12 10.77 -2.78
C GLY A 56 3.28 9.52 -2.64
N LEU A 57 3.84 8.39 -3.09
CA LEU A 57 3.22 7.08 -2.98
C LEU A 57 3.29 6.58 -1.54
N HIS A 58 2.18 6.13 -0.98
CA HIS A 58 2.07 5.52 0.33
C HIS A 58 1.21 4.26 0.28
N PHE A 59 1.46 3.32 1.20
CA PHE A 59 0.66 2.10 1.33
C PHE A 59 -0.08 2.09 2.67
N ILE A 60 -1.40 2.08 2.63
CA ILE A 60 -2.25 2.01 3.82
C ILE A 60 -2.67 0.55 3.99
N ASN A 61 -2.41 -0.02 5.16
CA ASN A 61 -2.87 -1.36 5.52
C ASN A 61 -3.80 -1.31 6.73
N TYR A 62 -4.65 -2.32 6.86
CA TYR A 62 -5.52 -2.50 8.00
C TYR A 62 -5.91 -3.96 8.19
N SER A 63 -6.12 -4.33 9.45
CA SER A 63 -6.65 -5.62 9.86
C SER A 63 -7.78 -5.36 10.85
N ALA A 64 -9.02 -5.41 10.35
CA ALA A 64 -10.21 -5.15 11.16
C ALA A 64 -10.35 -6.19 12.28
N VAL A 65 -10.94 -5.78 13.40
CA VAL A 65 -11.20 -6.67 14.53
C VAL A 65 -12.69 -6.96 14.65
N SER A 66 -13.03 -8.23 14.76
CA SER A 66 -14.40 -8.69 14.96
C SER A 66 -14.88 -8.36 16.38
N LYS A 67 -16.19 -8.43 16.62
CA LYS A 67 -16.77 -8.29 17.97
C LYS A 67 -16.24 -9.30 18.99
N TYR A 68 -15.64 -10.40 18.54
CA TYR A 68 -15.05 -11.45 19.37
C TYR A 68 -13.53 -11.28 19.56
N GLY A 69 -12.94 -10.20 19.03
CA GLY A 69 -11.51 -9.94 19.13
C GLY A 69 -10.66 -10.66 18.08
N GLU A 70 -11.28 -11.24 17.05
CA GLU A 70 -10.57 -11.91 15.97
C GLU A 70 -10.12 -10.92 14.91
N THR A 71 -8.87 -11.03 14.46
CA THR A 71 -8.29 -10.14 13.45
C THR A 71 -8.53 -10.69 12.05
N ALA A 72 -9.15 -9.87 11.20
CA ALA A 72 -9.35 -10.15 9.79
C ALA A 72 -8.01 -10.20 9.03
N PRO A 73 -7.93 -10.88 7.87
CA PRO A 73 -6.74 -10.85 7.04
C PRO A 73 -6.34 -9.43 6.66
N ALA A 74 -5.03 -9.16 6.66
CA ALA A 74 -4.49 -7.85 6.34
C ALA A 74 -4.95 -7.42 4.94
N THR A 75 -5.60 -6.26 4.88
CA THR A 75 -6.08 -5.63 3.65
C THR A 75 -5.37 -4.28 3.50
N GLY A 76 -5.17 -3.80 2.28
CA GLY A 76 -4.55 -2.49 2.10
C GLY A 76 -4.66 -1.95 0.69
N PHE A 77 -4.34 -0.67 0.53
CA PHE A 77 -4.34 0.00 -0.77
C PHE A 77 -3.18 0.97 -0.87
N PHE A 78 -2.74 1.18 -2.11
CA PHE A 78 -1.83 2.27 -2.41
C PHE A 78 -2.60 3.55 -2.68
N HIS A 79 -2.04 4.67 -2.25
CA HIS A 79 -2.53 6.00 -2.62
C HIS A 79 -1.35 6.92 -2.91
N TYR A 80 -1.52 7.79 -3.90
CA TYR A 80 -0.54 8.83 -4.19
C TYR A 80 -1.05 10.15 -3.63
N PHE A 81 -0.48 10.60 -2.52
CA PHE A 81 -0.85 11.84 -1.87
C PHE A 81 -0.23 13.03 -2.60
N GLU A 82 -1.08 13.91 -3.11
CA GLU A 82 -0.66 15.22 -3.59
C GLU A 82 -0.38 16.16 -2.39
N PRO A 83 0.36 17.26 -2.57
CA PRO A 83 0.58 18.22 -1.49
C PRO A 83 -0.73 18.77 -0.92
N ASN A 84 -0.90 18.69 0.40
CA ASN A 84 -2.12 19.07 1.13
C ASN A 84 -3.37 18.26 0.75
N ASP A 85 -3.19 17.06 0.18
CA ASP A 85 -4.31 16.17 -0.10
C ASP A 85 -5.02 15.73 1.19
N VAL A 86 -6.33 15.49 1.10
CA VAL A 86 -7.13 14.96 2.20
C VAL A 86 -7.97 13.82 1.65
N LEU A 87 -7.53 12.60 1.95
CA LEU A 87 -8.22 11.38 1.58
C LEU A 87 -9.19 10.99 2.70
N VAL A 88 -10.47 10.83 2.37
CA VAL A 88 -11.51 10.40 3.32
C VAL A 88 -12.04 9.04 2.89
N LYS A 89 -11.96 8.08 3.82
CA LYS A 89 -12.44 6.72 3.62
C LYS A 89 -13.46 6.34 4.68
N VAL A 90 -14.50 5.61 4.29
CA VAL A 90 -15.51 5.06 5.20
C VAL A 90 -15.37 3.55 5.26
N TYR A 91 -15.19 3.01 6.46
CA TYR A 91 -15.19 1.57 6.67
C TYR A 91 -16.61 1.01 6.54
N GLN A 92 -16.74 -0.07 5.79
CA GLN A 92 -17.98 -0.80 5.56
C GLN A 92 -17.93 -2.13 6.33
N PRO A 93 -18.66 -2.27 7.45
CA PRO A 93 -18.63 -3.50 8.25
C PRO A 93 -19.08 -4.75 7.50
N ALA A 94 -19.96 -4.60 6.51
CA ALA A 94 -20.52 -5.73 5.77
C ALA A 94 -19.50 -6.36 4.79
N THR A 95 -18.61 -5.56 4.21
CA THR A 95 -17.58 -6.02 3.26
C THR A 95 -16.18 -6.03 3.88
N GLU A 96 -16.03 -5.47 5.07
CA GLU A 96 -14.75 -5.20 5.74
C GLU A 96 -13.80 -4.39 4.86
N GLU A 97 -14.33 -3.36 4.18
CA GLU A 97 -13.58 -2.53 3.23
C GLU A 97 -13.69 -1.05 3.49
N PHE A 98 -12.65 -0.30 3.12
CA PHE A 98 -12.74 1.14 2.97
C PHE A 98 -13.28 1.54 1.61
N LYS A 99 -14.33 2.37 1.59
CA LYS A 99 -14.82 3.04 0.38
C LYS A 99 -14.44 4.50 0.38
N ASP A 100 -14.24 5.06 -0.81
CA ASP A 100 -14.15 6.51 -0.98
C ASP A 100 -15.45 7.15 -0.51
N GLU A 101 -15.31 8.21 0.27
CA GLU A 101 -16.45 9.03 0.68
C GLU A 101 -16.88 9.96 -0.48
N SER A 102 -18.14 10.42 -0.45
CA SER A 102 -18.67 11.36 -1.44
C SER A 102 -17.82 12.63 -1.51
N PRO A 103 -17.70 13.26 -2.71
CA PRO A 103 -16.96 14.52 -2.86
C PRO A 103 -17.44 15.61 -1.90
N GLU A 104 -18.76 15.69 -1.67
CA GLU A 104 -19.38 16.70 -0.81
C GLU A 104 -19.00 16.49 0.66
N GLN A 105 -19.02 15.25 1.14
CA GLN A 105 -18.61 14.94 2.51
C GLN A 105 -17.10 15.10 2.70
N THR A 106 -16.32 14.71 1.69
CA THR A 106 -14.88 14.93 1.67
C THR A 106 -14.54 16.42 1.83
N GLU A 107 -15.25 17.30 1.11
CA GLU A 107 -15.04 18.74 1.21
C GLU A 107 -15.45 19.29 2.60
N ARG A 108 -16.53 18.79 3.18
CA ARG A 108 -16.92 19.14 4.56
C ARG A 108 -15.86 18.74 5.58
N VAL A 109 -15.26 17.58 5.43
CA VAL A 109 -14.17 17.10 6.30
C VAL A 109 -12.92 17.95 6.10
N LYS A 110 -12.60 18.34 4.86
CA LYS A 110 -11.48 19.26 4.56
C LYS A 110 -11.63 20.60 5.29
N ILE A 111 -12.81 21.22 5.20
CA ILE A 111 -13.11 22.49 5.88
C ILE A 111 -12.94 22.34 7.41
N ASN A 112 -13.42 21.22 7.97
CA ASN A 112 -13.39 20.94 9.39
C ASN A 112 -12.11 20.22 9.87
N LEU A 113 -11.09 20.07 9.03
CA LEU A 113 -9.92 19.24 9.36
C LEU A 113 -9.19 19.73 10.62
N GLN A 114 -9.23 21.04 10.88
CA GLN A 114 -8.62 21.65 12.08
C GLN A 114 -9.22 21.11 13.38
N SER A 115 -10.54 20.87 13.44
CA SER A 115 -11.18 20.34 14.65
C SER A 115 -10.85 18.85 14.86
N LEU A 116 -10.53 18.13 13.79
CA LEU A 116 -10.15 16.71 13.83
C LEU A 116 -8.66 16.50 14.14
N ARG A 117 -7.81 17.54 14.14
CA ARG A 117 -6.36 17.38 14.29
C ARG A 117 -5.93 16.60 15.55
N GLY A 118 -6.64 16.77 16.66
CA GLY A 118 -6.35 16.05 17.90
C GLY A 118 -6.70 14.54 17.87
N GLU A 119 -7.42 14.10 16.83
CA GLU A 119 -7.85 12.73 16.60
C GLU A 119 -7.05 12.05 15.47
N LEU A 120 -6.14 12.78 14.82
CA LEU A 120 -5.26 12.29 13.78
C LEU A 120 -3.85 12.05 14.33
N GLY A 121 -3.34 10.82 14.18
CA GLY A 121 -1.96 10.50 14.53
C GLY A 121 -0.97 11.09 13.52
N PRO A 122 0.21 11.57 13.94
CA PRO A 122 1.25 11.99 13.01
C PRO A 122 1.83 10.80 12.24
N TYR A 123 2.13 11.01 10.97
CA TYR A 123 2.94 10.07 10.20
C TYR A 123 4.32 9.87 10.87
N PRO A 124 4.83 8.62 10.96
CA PRO A 124 6.17 8.31 11.50
C PRO A 124 7.28 8.81 10.57
N SER A 125 7.67 10.07 10.74
CA SER A 125 8.59 10.82 9.88
C SER A 125 9.97 10.17 9.75
N GLU A 126 10.42 9.46 10.77
CA GLU A 126 11.67 8.71 10.81
C GLU A 126 11.74 7.58 9.77
N LEU A 127 10.59 7.08 9.32
CA LEU A 127 10.50 6.00 8.33
C LEU A 127 10.45 6.51 6.90
N TRP A 128 10.17 7.80 6.69
CA TRP A 128 9.92 8.36 5.35
C TRP A 128 11.08 8.14 4.38
N ARG A 129 12.33 8.44 4.77
CA ARG A 129 13.49 8.26 3.88
C ARG A 129 13.66 6.79 3.46
N ARG A 130 13.41 5.86 4.38
CA ARG A 130 13.46 4.42 4.11
C ARG A 130 12.34 4.03 3.15
N TRP A 131 11.13 4.50 3.38
CA TRP A 131 10.00 4.26 2.50
C TRP A 131 10.28 4.76 1.07
N VAL A 132 10.71 6.02 0.91
CA VAL A 132 11.07 6.58 -0.40
C VAL A 132 12.17 5.75 -1.08
N SER A 133 13.17 5.26 -0.34
CA SER A 133 14.21 4.42 -0.94
C SER A 133 13.67 3.11 -1.53
N LEU A 134 12.58 2.56 -0.96
CA LEU A 134 11.92 1.34 -1.41
C LEU A 134 10.94 1.60 -2.56
N THR A 135 10.36 2.80 -2.65
CA THR A 135 9.26 3.10 -3.58
C THR A 135 9.62 4.06 -4.72
N GLN A 136 10.79 4.69 -4.71
CA GLN A 136 11.20 5.70 -5.70
C GLN A 136 11.19 5.24 -7.18
N LYS A 137 11.17 3.93 -7.44
CA LYS A 137 11.10 3.35 -8.81
C LYS A 137 9.69 2.94 -9.22
N ILE A 138 8.73 3.05 -8.31
CA ILE A 138 7.32 2.73 -8.55
C ILE A 138 6.61 4.01 -8.95
N ASP A 139 6.39 4.20 -10.24
CA ASP A 139 5.55 5.29 -10.74
C ASP A 139 4.07 4.89 -10.76
N ARG A 140 3.18 5.88 -10.92
CA ARG A 140 1.73 5.69 -10.91
C ARG A 140 1.26 4.72 -12.01
N ARG A 141 1.83 4.83 -13.21
CA ARG A 141 1.44 3.99 -14.36
C ARG A 141 1.87 2.55 -14.15
N HIS A 142 3.07 2.34 -13.62
CA HIS A 142 3.60 1.03 -13.30
C HIS A 142 2.76 0.36 -12.22
N LEU A 143 2.41 1.09 -11.16
CA LEU A 143 1.53 0.57 -10.13
C LEU A 143 0.15 0.19 -10.69
N GLU A 144 -0.48 1.06 -11.46
CA GLU A 144 -1.77 0.80 -12.13
C GLU A 144 -1.69 -0.39 -13.09
N SER A 145 -0.53 -0.63 -13.74
CA SER A 145 -0.35 -1.78 -14.62
C SER A 145 -0.35 -3.12 -13.87
N VAL A 146 0.10 -3.14 -12.61
CA VAL A 146 0.26 -4.34 -11.79
C VAL A 146 -0.96 -4.60 -10.90
N LEU A 147 -1.58 -3.58 -10.32
CA LEU A 147 -2.69 -3.73 -9.37
C LEU A 147 -3.96 -4.27 -10.04
N PRO A 148 -4.78 -5.09 -9.36
CA PRO A 148 -6.06 -5.63 -9.88
C PRO A 148 -6.97 -4.59 -10.58
N LEU A 149 -7.72 -5.00 -11.61
CA LEU A 149 -8.54 -4.08 -12.42
C LEU A 149 -9.82 -3.64 -11.68
N SER A 150 -10.40 -4.54 -10.90
CA SER A 150 -11.70 -4.33 -10.25
C SER A 150 -11.59 -3.72 -8.85
N GLU A 151 -10.49 -3.97 -8.15
CA GLU A 151 -10.32 -3.58 -6.75
C GLU A 151 -9.03 -2.79 -6.53
N LYS A 152 -9.18 -1.61 -5.93
CA LYS A 152 -8.05 -0.79 -5.48
C LYS A 152 -7.46 -1.28 -4.16
N GLN A 153 -8.02 -2.34 -3.56
CA GLN A 153 -7.60 -2.90 -2.29
C GLN A 153 -7.09 -4.32 -2.51
N MET A 154 -5.98 -4.66 -1.86
CA MET A 154 -5.35 -5.97 -1.90
C MET A 154 -5.56 -6.64 -0.56
N ARG A 155 -5.91 -7.92 -0.57
CA ARG A 155 -6.16 -8.73 0.63
C ARG A 155 -5.14 -9.84 0.73
N SER A 156 -4.62 -10.04 1.94
CA SER A 156 -3.84 -11.22 2.24
C SER A 156 -4.77 -12.43 2.28
N THR A 157 -4.48 -13.43 1.47
CA THR A 157 -5.08 -14.76 1.62
C THR A 157 -4.22 -15.55 2.61
N ALA A 158 -4.57 -15.46 3.89
CA ALA A 158 -3.92 -16.30 4.88
C ALA A 158 -4.25 -17.77 4.59
N LYS A 159 -3.26 -18.56 4.14
CA LYS A 159 -3.32 -20.04 4.12
C LYS A 159 -3.61 -20.65 5.51
N ARG A 160 -3.57 -19.84 6.57
CA ARG A 160 -3.59 -20.25 7.97
C ARG A 160 -4.91 -20.85 8.47
N LEU A 161 -5.96 -20.88 7.65
CA LEU A 161 -7.27 -21.42 8.02
C LEU A 161 -7.74 -22.62 7.16
N ILE A 162 -6.88 -23.17 6.28
CA ILE A 162 -7.25 -24.29 5.40
C ILE A 162 -7.65 -25.56 6.19
N ASN A 163 -7.41 -25.62 7.49
CA ASN A 163 -7.75 -26.79 8.32
C ASN A 163 -9.12 -26.74 9.02
N GLU A 164 -9.95 -25.70 8.84
CA GLU A 164 -11.24 -25.60 9.54
C GLU A 164 -12.39 -25.22 8.61
N GLY A 165 -12.95 -26.19 7.88
CA GLY A 165 -14.31 -26.11 7.32
C GLY A 165 -14.62 -24.92 6.39
N LEU A 166 -13.61 -24.19 5.93
CA LEU A 166 -13.80 -23.07 5.02
C LEU A 166 -14.25 -23.56 3.64
N PRO A 167 -15.08 -22.78 2.93
CA PRO A 167 -15.42 -23.07 1.56
C PRO A 167 -14.16 -23.08 0.69
N GLU A 168 -14.17 -23.92 -0.34
CA GLU A 168 -13.11 -23.94 -1.34
C GLU A 168 -13.01 -22.56 -1.99
N LEU A 169 -11.87 -21.91 -1.84
CA LEU A 169 -11.64 -20.57 -2.39
C LEU A 169 -11.40 -20.69 -3.89
N VAL A 170 -12.32 -20.14 -4.68
CA VAL A 170 -12.18 -20.06 -6.13
C VAL A 170 -11.59 -18.71 -6.51
N PRO A 171 -10.51 -18.65 -7.31
CA PRO A 171 -9.97 -17.40 -7.83
C PRO A 171 -11.05 -16.63 -8.61
N VAL A 172 -11.20 -15.34 -8.31
CA VAL A 172 -12.09 -14.45 -9.06
C VAL A 172 -11.27 -13.68 -10.08
N ALA A 173 -11.62 -13.82 -11.36
CA ALA A 173 -10.93 -13.14 -12.44
C ALA A 173 -10.91 -11.61 -12.22
N GLY A 174 -9.73 -11.01 -12.37
CA GLY A 174 -9.53 -9.57 -12.22
C GLY A 174 -9.00 -9.12 -10.86
N LEU A 175 -8.93 -10.04 -9.87
CA LEU A 175 -8.31 -9.81 -8.55
C LEU A 175 -6.82 -10.16 -8.49
N ASP A 176 -6.28 -10.78 -9.54
CA ASP A 176 -4.88 -11.14 -9.61
C ASP A 176 -4.00 -9.92 -9.89
N PHE A 177 -2.84 -9.91 -9.23
CA PHE A 177 -1.76 -9.03 -9.62
C PHE A 177 -1.30 -9.37 -11.03
N ARG A 178 -1.21 -8.35 -11.88
CA ARG A 178 -0.71 -8.46 -13.25
C ARG A 178 0.81 -8.29 -13.25
N TRP A 179 1.48 -9.21 -12.55
CA TRP A 179 2.94 -9.29 -12.61
C TRP A 179 3.38 -9.56 -14.04
N TYR A 180 4.61 -9.15 -14.35
CA TYR A 180 5.20 -9.57 -15.61
C TYR A 180 5.48 -11.07 -15.57
N GLU A 181 5.08 -11.78 -16.62
CA GLU A 181 5.35 -13.22 -16.76
C GLU A 181 6.84 -13.44 -17.01
N LEU A 182 7.53 -13.97 -16.01
CA LEU A 182 8.91 -14.41 -16.19
C LEU A 182 8.91 -15.73 -16.96
N PRO A 183 9.79 -15.90 -17.96
CA PRO A 183 9.86 -17.13 -18.72
C PRO A 183 10.28 -18.29 -17.80
N GLU A 184 9.49 -19.38 -17.81
CA GLU A 184 9.81 -20.58 -17.02
C GLU A 184 11.11 -21.26 -17.47
N ARG A 185 11.50 -21.05 -18.74
CA ARG A 185 12.74 -21.56 -19.31
C ARG A 185 13.66 -20.43 -19.73
N THR A 186 14.91 -20.57 -19.32
CA THR A 186 16.04 -19.69 -19.64
C THR A 186 16.55 -19.83 -21.08
N HIS A 187 15.90 -20.64 -21.91
CA HIS A 187 16.36 -20.93 -23.27
C HIS A 187 15.18 -21.29 -24.18
N LYS A 188 15.37 -21.04 -25.48
CA LYS A 188 14.40 -21.42 -26.52
C LYS A 188 14.35 -22.94 -26.69
N ALA A 189 13.19 -23.46 -27.07
CA ALA A 189 13.03 -24.87 -27.40
C ALA A 189 14.02 -25.28 -28.51
N GLY A 190 14.76 -26.38 -28.31
CA GLY A 190 15.79 -26.85 -29.25
C GLY A 190 17.17 -26.21 -29.10
N ALA A 191 17.40 -25.41 -28.05
CA ALA A 191 18.73 -24.88 -27.77
C ALA A 191 19.78 -25.98 -27.52
N THR A 192 21.01 -25.73 -27.94
CA THR A 192 22.11 -26.68 -27.74
C THR A 192 22.50 -26.76 -26.24
N PRO A 193 22.98 -27.91 -25.73
CA PRO A 193 23.45 -28.02 -24.35
C PRO A 193 24.51 -26.99 -23.97
N ALA A 194 25.38 -26.62 -24.93
CA ALA A 194 26.39 -25.58 -24.75
C ALA A 194 25.76 -24.19 -24.53
N TYR A 195 24.75 -23.83 -25.33
CA TYR A 195 24.02 -22.57 -25.15
C TYR A 195 23.24 -22.55 -23.84
N ILE A 196 22.56 -23.65 -23.49
CA ILE A 196 21.83 -23.75 -22.22
C ILE A 196 22.79 -23.52 -21.05
N THR A 197 23.95 -24.17 -21.07
CA THR A 197 24.98 -24.00 -20.02
C THR A 197 25.47 -22.55 -19.96
N ALA A 198 25.76 -21.93 -21.11
CA ALA A 198 26.21 -20.54 -21.17
C ALA A 198 25.19 -19.57 -20.56
N VAL A 199 23.90 -19.74 -20.88
CA VAL A 199 22.83 -18.88 -20.37
C VAL A 199 22.48 -19.16 -18.91
N CYS A 200 22.67 -20.39 -18.43
CA CYS A 200 22.58 -20.71 -17.01
C CYS A 200 23.69 -20.06 -16.17
N ILE A 201 24.86 -19.84 -16.76
CA ILE A 201 25.99 -19.12 -16.12
C ILE A 201 25.76 -17.61 -16.21
N ASP A 202 25.32 -17.12 -17.37
CA ASP A 202 25.06 -15.71 -17.63
C ASP A 202 23.66 -15.51 -18.28
N PRO A 203 22.65 -15.09 -17.49
CA PRO A 203 21.30 -14.87 -17.99
C PRO A 203 21.12 -13.53 -18.74
N THR A 204 22.18 -12.75 -18.95
CA THR A 204 22.13 -11.45 -19.66
C THR A 204 21.35 -11.52 -20.98
N PRO A 205 21.52 -12.55 -21.86
CA PRO A 205 20.74 -12.64 -23.09
C PRO A 205 19.22 -12.74 -22.87
N ILE A 206 18.79 -13.39 -21.79
CA ILE A 206 17.36 -13.49 -21.44
C ILE A 206 16.85 -12.14 -20.94
N LEU A 207 17.64 -11.48 -20.09
CA LEU A 207 17.29 -10.17 -19.57
C LEU A 207 17.15 -9.14 -20.71
N ASP A 208 18.06 -9.16 -21.68
CA ASP A 208 18.00 -8.29 -22.86
C ASP A 208 16.79 -8.58 -23.74
N ASP A 209 16.40 -9.85 -23.91
CA ASP A 209 15.17 -10.23 -24.60
C ASP A 209 13.93 -9.75 -23.83
N LEU A 210 13.93 -9.88 -22.50
CA LEU A 210 12.85 -9.44 -21.60
C LEU A 210 12.62 -7.92 -21.68
N ILE A 211 13.72 -7.15 -21.56
CA ILE A 211 13.70 -5.68 -21.62
C ILE A 211 13.16 -5.21 -22.98
N ARG A 212 13.62 -5.83 -24.08
CA ARG A 212 13.12 -5.53 -25.43
C ARG A 212 11.63 -5.83 -25.58
N HIS A 213 11.15 -6.94 -25.04
CA HIS A 213 9.71 -7.28 -25.08
C HIS A 213 8.87 -6.28 -24.27
N LEU A 214 9.43 -5.76 -23.17
CA LEU A 214 8.81 -4.75 -22.33
C LEU A 214 8.78 -3.34 -22.95
N GLY A 215 9.40 -3.15 -24.13
CA GLY A 215 9.44 -1.86 -24.83
C GLY A 215 10.20 -0.77 -24.06
N LYS A 216 11.17 -1.17 -23.23
CA LYS A 216 12.03 -0.27 -22.45
C LYS A 216 13.40 -0.10 -23.08
#